data_AF-A0A7Y0EPF8-F1
#
_entry.id   AF-A0A7Y0EPF8-F1
#
_cell.length_a   1.000
_cell.length_b   1.000
_cell.length_c   1.000
_cell.angle_alpha   90.00
_cell.angle_beta   90.00
_cell.angle_gamma   90.00
#
_symmetry.space_group_name_H-M   'P 1'
#
loop_
_entity.id
_entity.type
_entity.pdbx_description
1 polymer ?
#
loop_
_entity_poly.entity_id
_entity_poly.type
_entity_poly.pdbx_seq_one_letter_code
_entity_poly.pdbx_strand_id
1 'polypeptide(L)' 'MSGWREHANCRGVDTELFFSKKAADKRMAARFCRECPVRRQCGEYADTHRFEGYSTCGMWGGVSRNQKGWRKSWL' A
#
# COMPACT_ATOMS: atom_id res chain seq x y z
N MET A 1 19.95 8.71 5.60
CA MET A 1 19.67 7.82 4.46
C MET A 1 18.39 8.29 3.80
N SER A 2 18.53 9.10 2.76
CA SER A 2 17.40 9.60 1.98
C SER A 2 16.94 8.55 0.98
N GLY A 3 15.90 7.79 1.34
CA GLY A 3 15.31 6.75 0.49
C GLY A 3 14.10 7.27 -0.30
N TRP A 4 13.66 6.52 -1.31
CA TRP A 4 12.49 6.88 -2.14
C TRP A 4 11.23 7.20 -1.31
N ARG A 5 11.10 6.64 -0.10
CA ARG A 5 9.98 6.92 0.81
C ARG A 5 9.87 8.39 1.23
N GLU A 6 10.96 9.15 1.20
CA GLU A 6 10.97 10.58 1.54
C GLU A 6 10.26 11.45 0.49
N HIS A 7 10.21 10.98 -0.76
CA HIS A 7 9.53 11.66 -1.87
C HIS A 7 8.10 11.16 -2.08
N ALA A 8 7.53 10.40 -1.15
CA ALA A 8 6.17 9.88 -1.27
C ALA A 8 5.13 10.96 -0.97
N ASN A 9 4.18 11.20 -1.88
CA ASN A 9 3.11 12.18 -1.69
C ASN A 9 2.19 11.87 -0.50
N CYS A 10 2.12 10.61 -0.06
CA CYS A 10 1.34 10.21 1.11
C CYS A 10 2.06 10.45 2.45
N ARG A 11 3.32 10.89 2.42
CA ARG A 11 4.10 11.15 3.64
C ARG A 11 3.42 12.21 4.50
N GLY A 12 3.20 11.90 5.77
CA GLY A 12 2.54 12.80 6.73
C GLY A 12 1.01 12.74 6.71
N VAL A 13 0.41 11.95 5.81
CA VAL A 13 -1.03 11.66 5.82
C VAL A 13 -1.31 10.52 6.80
N ASP A 14 -2.48 10.56 7.45
CA ASP A 14 -2.94 9.49 8.32
C ASP A 14 -2.93 8.13 7.59
N THR A 15 -2.26 7.15 8.19
CA THR A 15 -2.12 5.81 7.63
C THR A 15 -3.46 5.09 7.53
N GLU A 16 -4.42 5.37 8.40
CA GLU A 16 -5.75 4.73 8.38
C GLU A 16 -6.45 4.88 7.01
N LEU A 17 -6.20 6.00 6.33
CA LEU A 17 -6.73 6.24 4.98
C LEU A 17 -6.29 5.15 3.98
N PHE A 18 -5.04 4.68 4.10
CA PHE A 18 -4.44 3.72 3.17
C PHE A 18 -4.77 2.27 3.52
N PHE A 19 -5.20 1.98 4.75
CA PHE A 19 -5.62 0.65 5.19
C PHE A 19 -7.15 0.49 5.29
N SER A 20 -7.90 1.56 5.06
CA SER A 20 -9.37 1.56 5.15
C SER A 20 -10.03 0.60 4.15
N LYS A 21 -11.07 -0.09 4.62
CA LYS A 21 -11.95 -0.92 3.78
C LYS A 21 -13.00 -0.09 3.04
N LYS A 22 -13.26 1.16 3.45
CA LYS A 22 -14.31 2.02 2.87
C LYS A 22 -13.94 2.42 1.44
N ALA A 23 -14.92 2.35 0.52
CA ALA A 23 -14.68 2.65 -0.88
C ALA A 23 -14.35 4.14 -1.15
N ALA A 24 -14.84 5.06 -0.31
CA ALA A 24 -14.49 6.48 -0.40
C ALA A 24 -13.00 6.71 -0.07
N ASP A 25 -12.55 6.15 1.05
CA ASP A 25 -11.16 6.23 1.51
C ASP A 25 -10.20 5.61 0.52
N LYS A 26 -10.52 4.43 -0.03
CA LYS A 26 -9.71 3.81 -1.10
C LYS A 26 -9.57 4.70 -2.33
N ARG A 27 -10.66 5.36 -2.76
CA ARG A 27 -10.62 6.31 -3.88
C ARG A 27 -9.77 7.54 -3.54
N MET A 28 -9.82 8.01 -2.31
CA MET A 28 -8.99 9.13 -1.84
C MET A 28 -7.51 8.74 -1.75
N ALA A 29 -7.19 7.60 -1.15
CA ALA A 29 -5.83 7.05 -1.07
C ALA A 29 -5.22 6.86 -2.48
N ALA A 30 -6.01 6.38 -3.45
CA ALA A 30 -5.54 6.22 -4.83
C ALA A 30 -5.14 7.55 -5.49
N ARG A 31 -5.74 8.69 -5.09
CA ARG A 31 -5.37 10.01 -5.62
C ARG A 31 -3.94 10.39 -5.24
N PHE A 32 -3.51 10.11 -4.01
CA PHE A 32 -2.11 10.33 -3.60
C PHE A 32 -1.13 9.55 -4.49
N CYS A 33 -1.50 8.34 -4.90
CA CYS A 33 -0.64 7.51 -5.74
C CYS A 33 -0.60 7.95 -7.22
N ARG A 34 -1.60 8.69 -7.73
CA ARG A 34 -1.73 8.99 -9.17
C ARG A 34 -0.51 9.73 -9.73
N GLU A 35 -0.03 10.72 -8.98
CA GLU A 35 1.10 11.60 -9.35
C GLU A 35 2.29 11.43 -8.39
N CYS A 36 2.33 10.32 -7.64
CA CYS A 36 3.42 10.07 -6.71
C CYS A 36 4.69 9.69 -7.48
N PRO A 37 5.81 10.43 -7.31
CA PRO A 37 7.04 10.20 -8.08
C PRO A 37 7.68 8.85 -7.77
N VAL A 38 7.28 8.20 -6.67
CA VAL A 38 7.80 6.92 -6.20
C VAL A 38 6.79 5.79 -6.30
N ARG A 39 5.73 5.96 -7.10
CA ARG A 39 4.67 4.96 -7.30
C ARG A 39 5.24 3.59 -7.69
N ARG A 40 6.24 3.55 -8.58
CA ARG A 40 6.88 2.32 -9.05
C ARG A 40 7.64 1.62 -7.92
N GLN A 41 8.57 2.32 -7.25
CA GLN A 41 9.31 1.75 -6.12
C GLN A 41 8.38 1.27 -4.99
N CYS A 42 7.30 2.01 -4.72
CA CYS A 42 6.28 1.64 -3.74
C CYS A 42 5.56 0.34 -4.11
N GLY A 43 5.15 0.20 -5.37
CA GLY A 43 4.53 -1.03 -5.87
C GLY A 43 5.46 -2.23 -5.78
N GLU A 44 6.69 -2.09 -6.28
CA GLU A 44 7.72 -3.14 -6.25
C GLU A 44 8.07 -3.58 -4.83
N TYR A 45 8.18 -2.62 -3.91
CA TYR A 45 8.40 -2.93 -2.50
C TYR A 45 7.27 -3.79 -1.95
N ALA A 46 6.02 -3.43 -2.25
CA ALA A 46 4.85 -4.14 -1.78
C ALA A 46 4.72 -5.55 -2.36
N ASP A 47 5.22 -5.80 -3.57
CA ASP A 47 5.25 -7.12 -4.21
C ASP A 47 6.34 -8.04 -3.64
N THR A 48 7.46 -7.47 -3.21
CA THR A 48 8.67 -8.21 -2.83
C THR A 48 8.84 -8.40 -1.32
N HIS A 49 8.14 -7.60 -0.49
CA HIS A 49 8.30 -7.62 0.96
C HIS A 49 7.07 -8.20 1.68
N ARG A 50 7.34 -8.78 2.85
CA ARG A 50 6.32 -9.28 3.78
C ARG A 50 6.54 -8.69 5.16
N PHE A 51 5.46 -8.51 5.91
CA PHE A 51 5.47 -8.06 7.29
C PHE A 51 4.89 -9.17 8.16
N GLU A 52 5.66 -9.68 9.12
CA GLU A 52 5.26 -10.82 9.96
C GLU A 52 4.81 -12.06 9.15
N GLY A 53 5.45 -12.30 8.00
CA GLY A 53 5.10 -13.39 7.10
C GLY A 53 3.89 -13.12 6.20
N TYR A 54 3.17 -12.00 6.38
CA TYR A 54 2.02 -11.63 5.56
C TYR A 54 2.39 -10.71 4.40
N SER A 55 1.68 -10.86 3.27
CA SER A 55 1.72 -9.88 2.17
C SER A 55 1.37 -8.48 2.68
N THR A 56 1.95 -7.45 2.07
CA THR A 56 1.52 -6.08 2.29
C THR A 56 0.04 -5.90 1.96
N CYS A 57 -0.69 -5.21 2.84
CA CYS A 57 -2.11 -4.92 2.72
C CYS A 57 -2.34 -3.39 2.64
N GLY A 58 -3.50 -2.96 2.18
CA GLY A 58 -3.83 -1.55 1.99
C GLY A 58 -3.42 -1.02 0.61
N MET A 59 -3.38 0.29 0.45
CA MET A 59 -3.04 0.98 -0.79
C MET A 59 -1.52 1.09 -0.96
N TRP A 60 -0.98 0.45 -1.99
CA TRP A 60 0.44 0.50 -2.35
C TRP A 60 0.60 0.73 -3.85
N GLY A 61 1.39 1.72 -4.26
CA GLY A 61 1.64 2.00 -5.67
C GLY A 61 0.38 2.30 -6.50
N GLY A 62 -0.72 2.71 -5.86
CA GLY A 62 -2.02 2.93 -6.50
C GLY A 62 -2.91 1.68 -6.62
N VAL A 63 -2.49 0.56 -6.03
CA VAL A 63 -3.23 -0.71 -6.01
C VAL A 63 -3.68 -0.99 -4.58
N SER A 64 -4.99 -1.20 -4.39
CA SER A 64 -5.53 -1.71 -3.12
C SER A 64 -5.23 -3.20 -3.01
N ARG A 65 -4.24 -3.54 -2.18
CA ARG A 65 -3.86 -4.92 -1.85
C ARG A 65 -4.71 -5.37 -0.66
N ASN A 66 -5.45 -6.44 -0.85
CA ASN A 66 -6.11 -7.12 0.26
C ASN A 66 -5.23 -8.30 0.69
N GLN A 67 -5.36 -8.71 1.94
CA GLN A 67 -4.73 -9.92 2.45
C GLN A 67 -5.24 -11.13 1.64
N LYS A 68 -4.49 -11.56 0.61
CA LYS A 68 -4.74 -12.85 -0.04
C LYS A 68 -4.09 -13.91 0.85
N GLY A 69 -4.89 -14.68 1.58
CA GLY A 69 -4.37 -15.69 2.50
C GLY A 69 -5.31 -16.27 3.57
N TRP A 70 -6.54 -15.77 3.74
CA TRP A 70 -7.56 -16.51 4.52
C TRP A 70 -8.52 -17.29 3.60
N ARG A 71 -7.96 -18.20 2.81
CA ARG A 71 -8.64 -19.47 2.55
C ARG A 71 -7.90 -20.48 3.41
N LYS A 72 -8.61 -21.11 4.35
CA LYS A 72 -8.10 -22.25 5.13
C LYS A 72 -7.41 -23.25 4.19
N SER A 73 -6.23 -23.73 4.60
CA SER A 73 -5.57 -25.02 4.29
C SER A 73 -4.05 -24.83 4.19
N TRP A 74 -3.15 -25.58 4.84
CA TRP A 74 -3.26 -26.87 5.55
C TRP A 74 -4.26 -27.87 4.95
N LEU A 75 -4.19 -28.00 3.62
CA LEU A 75 -4.50 -29.17 2.80
C LEU A 75 -3.45 -29.16 1.69
#